data_AF-A0A820WJ03-F1
#
_entry.id   AF-A0A820WJ03-F1
#
_cell.length_a   1.000
_cell.length_b   1.000
_cell.length_c   1.000
_cell.angle_alpha   90.00
_cell.angle_beta   90.00
_cell.angle_gamma   90.00
#
_symmetry.space_group_name_H-M   'P 1'
#
loop_
_entity.id
_entity.type
_entity.pdbx_description
1 polymer ?
#
loop_
_entity_poly.entity_id
_entity_poly.type
_entity_poly.pdbx_seq_one_letter_code
_entity_poly.pdbx_strand_id
1 'polypeptide(L)'
;MSEKTAQRRRQTDNKRSSNINSEQTNEKIIAATKKRKQSRHTSFSFQSLLPKIKFRLRTLIYLIICLVVLFSLYKILLGFIYDEYTNIPINLPKLVNVNETNLERFWGTYRSNLYFGLKHRSVKSLSGGLMWFDYGTLQKSNDRFLRHWCDQNDQLKYGWTYHDGENFGIEDIKDNNLDLNIQWIKQNSGQHGGDWTTRINVIPKV
;
A
#
# COMPACT_ATOMS: atom_id res chain seq x y z
N MET A 1 -52.62 -72.96 3.41
CA MET A 1 -53.53 -73.84 4.17
C MET A 1 -54.71 -72.98 4.62
N SER A 2 -55.64 -72.71 3.69
CA SER A 2 -57.05 -73.21 3.61
C SER A 2 -57.93 -72.78 4.79
N GLU A 3 -59.19 -72.36 4.66
CA GLU A 3 -60.08 -72.12 3.52
C GLU A 3 -61.40 -71.51 4.06
N LYS A 4 -61.96 -70.52 3.34
CA LYS A 4 -63.36 -70.32 2.88
C LYS A 4 -64.63 -70.61 3.74
N THR A 5 -65.70 -69.97 3.22
CA THR A 5 -67.13 -70.39 3.13
C THR A 5 -68.05 -69.81 4.24
N ALA A 6 -69.29 -69.34 4.05
CA ALA A 6 -70.26 -69.49 2.96
C ALA A 6 -71.47 -68.52 3.12
N GLN A 7 -72.20 -68.31 2.00
CA GLN A 7 -73.67 -68.15 1.88
C GLN A 7 -74.36 -66.96 2.58
N ARG A 8 -75.01 -65.99 1.93
CA ARG A 8 -75.93 -65.94 0.77
C ARG A 8 -77.24 -66.72 0.98
N ARG A 9 -78.26 -66.05 1.53
CA ARG A 9 -79.69 -66.33 1.31
C ARG A 9 -80.54 -65.08 1.58
N ARG A 10 -81.50 -64.84 0.67
CA ARG A 10 -82.74 -64.04 0.80
C ARG A 10 -82.70 -62.55 0.40
N GLN A 11 -82.75 -62.34 -0.91
CA GLN A 11 -83.52 -61.28 -1.56
C GLN A 11 -85.00 -61.71 -1.57
N THR A 12 -85.88 -60.99 -0.88
CA THR A 12 -87.32 -60.85 -1.20
C THR A 12 -87.90 -59.87 -0.20
N ASP A 13 -87.75 -58.58 -0.45
CA ASP A 13 -88.61 -57.50 0.08
C ASP A 13 -88.36 -56.22 -0.75
N ASN A 14 -88.32 -56.42 -2.06
CA ASN A 14 -87.99 -55.41 -3.06
C ASN A 14 -89.26 -54.92 -3.77
N LYS A 15 -90.21 -54.32 -3.03
CA LYS A 15 -91.34 -53.56 -3.62
C LYS A 15 -92.18 -52.75 -2.63
N ARG A 16 -91.56 -52.30 -1.53
CA ARG A 16 -92.03 -51.12 -0.80
C ARG A 16 -91.01 -50.01 -1.03
N SER A 17 -90.95 -49.61 -2.30
CA SER A 17 -91.54 -48.33 -2.66
C SER A 17 -90.66 -47.23 -2.10
N SER A 18 -89.45 -47.03 -2.64
CA SER A 18 -89.22 -46.23 -3.85
C SER A 18 -89.79 -44.80 -3.82
N ASN A 19 -90.52 -44.40 -2.76
CA ASN A 19 -91.07 -43.06 -2.52
C ASN A 19 -90.42 -42.35 -1.32
N ILE A 20 -89.67 -43.05 -0.47
CA ILE A 20 -88.91 -42.43 0.64
C ILE A 20 -87.53 -41.92 0.15
N ASN A 21 -87.04 -42.46 -0.96
CA ASN A 21 -85.71 -42.15 -1.50
C ASN A 21 -85.66 -40.93 -2.43
N SER A 22 -86.80 -40.34 -2.83
CA SER A 22 -86.86 -39.17 -3.73
C SER A 22 -86.98 -37.83 -2.99
N GLU A 23 -87.47 -37.80 -1.75
CA GLU A 23 -87.55 -36.58 -0.94
C GLU A 23 -86.25 -36.30 -0.17
N GLN A 24 -85.55 -37.33 0.33
CA GLN A 24 -84.26 -37.14 1.03
C GLN A 24 -83.08 -36.81 0.10
N THR A 25 -83.13 -37.21 -1.18
CA THR A 25 -82.12 -36.82 -2.17
C THR A 25 -82.21 -35.33 -2.49
N ASN A 26 -83.40 -34.74 -2.45
CA ASN A 26 -83.61 -33.32 -2.68
C ASN A 26 -83.14 -32.44 -1.50
N GLU A 27 -83.29 -32.87 -0.24
CA GLU A 27 -82.67 -32.17 0.90
C GLU A 27 -81.13 -32.20 0.85
N LYS A 28 -80.53 -33.32 0.40
CA LYS A 28 -79.06 -33.43 0.26
C LYS A 28 -78.50 -32.57 -0.86
N ILE A 29 -79.24 -32.36 -1.95
CA ILE A 29 -78.82 -31.47 -3.06
C ILE A 29 -78.90 -29.99 -2.64
N ILE A 30 -79.90 -29.61 -1.84
CA ILE A 30 -80.05 -28.25 -1.28
C ILE A 30 -78.97 -27.98 -0.21
N ALA A 31 -78.59 -28.98 0.60
CA ALA A 31 -77.47 -28.88 1.55
C ALA A 31 -76.09 -28.85 0.85
N ALA A 32 -75.94 -29.48 -0.31
CA ALA A 32 -74.71 -29.47 -1.10
C ALA A 32 -74.51 -28.17 -1.89
N THR A 33 -75.58 -27.50 -2.31
CA THR A 33 -75.51 -26.20 -3.01
C THR A 33 -75.30 -25.01 -2.07
N LYS A 34 -75.74 -25.09 -0.81
CA LYS A 34 -75.48 -24.06 0.22
C LYS A 34 -74.03 -24.06 0.75
N LYS A 35 -73.24 -25.10 0.44
CA LYS A 35 -71.78 -25.16 0.73
C LYS A 35 -70.88 -24.68 -0.41
N ARG A 36 -71.43 -24.21 -1.53
CA ARG A 36 -70.68 -23.79 -2.73
C ARG A 36 -70.62 -22.27 -2.91
N LYS A 37 -70.50 -21.51 -1.82
CA LYS A 37 -70.24 -20.06 -1.86
C LYS A 37 -69.42 -19.58 -0.67
N GLN A 38 -68.21 -20.12 -0.53
CA GLN A 38 -67.15 -19.42 0.20
C GLN A 38 -65.81 -19.73 -0.47
N SER A 39 -65.60 -19.03 -1.58
CA SER A 39 -64.26 -18.75 -2.10
C SER A 39 -63.49 -18.05 -0.98
N ARG A 40 -62.69 -18.82 -0.22
CA ARG A 40 -61.58 -18.25 0.54
C ARG A 40 -60.46 -18.07 -0.46
N HIS A 41 -60.33 -16.86 -1.00
CA HIS A 41 -59.02 -16.33 -1.36
C HIS A 41 -58.17 -16.39 -0.09
N THR A 42 -57.43 -17.48 0.11
CA THR A 42 -56.25 -17.42 0.97
C THR A 42 -55.24 -16.62 0.17
N SER A 43 -55.24 -15.30 0.37
CA SER A 43 -54.06 -14.49 0.10
C SER A 43 -52.93 -15.18 0.86
N PHE A 44 -52.08 -15.90 0.14
CA PHE A 44 -50.85 -16.43 0.74
C PHE A 44 -50.03 -15.19 1.10
N SER A 45 -50.13 -14.77 2.36
CA SER A 45 -49.60 -13.51 2.82
C SER A 45 -48.07 -13.60 2.77
N PHE A 46 -47.47 -13.15 1.66
CA PHE A 46 -46.03 -12.90 1.57
C PHE A 46 -45.55 -11.94 2.69
N GLN A 47 -46.45 -11.20 3.33
CA GLN A 47 -46.18 -10.29 4.44
C GLN A 47 -45.60 -10.95 5.70
N SER A 48 -45.86 -12.22 6.00
CA SER A 48 -45.37 -12.88 7.23
C SER A 48 -44.01 -13.57 7.08
N LEU A 49 -43.54 -13.78 5.85
CA LEU A 49 -42.21 -14.32 5.54
C LEU A 49 -41.15 -13.22 5.42
N LEU A 50 -41.54 -11.99 5.06
CA LEU A 50 -40.66 -10.82 4.97
C LEU A 50 -39.93 -10.47 6.28
N PRO A 51 -40.54 -10.45 7.49
CA PRO A 51 -39.80 -10.11 8.72
C PRO A 51 -38.79 -11.19 9.12
N LYS A 52 -39.10 -12.48 8.92
CA LYS A 52 -38.19 -13.59 9.22
C LYS A 52 -37.03 -13.66 8.22
N ILE A 53 -37.29 -13.37 6.94
CA ILE A 53 -36.28 -13.26 5.88
C ILE A 53 -35.42 -12.00 6.07
N LYS A 54 -36.02 -10.85 6.40
CA LYS A 54 -35.29 -9.61 6.73
C LYS A 54 -34.44 -9.78 7.99
N PHE A 55 -34.91 -10.51 9.00
CA PHE A 55 -34.13 -10.83 10.20
C PHE A 55 -32.95 -11.76 9.87
N ARG A 56 -33.17 -12.84 9.09
CA ARG A 56 -32.10 -13.73 8.60
C ARG A 56 -31.09 -13.01 7.69
N LEU A 57 -31.53 -12.09 6.83
CA LEU A 57 -30.67 -11.28 5.98
C LEU A 57 -29.86 -10.26 6.79
N ARG A 58 -30.48 -9.62 7.80
CA ARG A 58 -29.77 -8.72 8.72
C ARG A 58 -28.69 -9.46 9.50
N THR A 59 -28.97 -10.65 10.03
CA THR A 59 -27.96 -11.47 10.71
C THR A 59 -26.84 -11.93 9.77
N LEU A 60 -27.16 -12.23 8.50
CA LEU A 60 -26.16 -12.55 7.48
C LEU A 60 -25.26 -11.33 7.15
N ILE A 61 -25.85 -10.13 7.04
CA ILE A 61 -25.11 -8.89 6.80
C ILE A 61 -24.16 -8.58 7.96
N TYR A 62 -24.62 -8.70 9.21
CA TYR A 62 -23.74 -8.51 10.38
C TYR A 62 -22.60 -9.54 10.45
N LEU A 63 -22.85 -10.78 10.03
CA LEU A 63 -21.81 -11.81 9.93
C LEU A 63 -20.77 -11.47 8.85
N ILE A 64 -21.21 -10.98 7.69
CA ILE A 64 -20.31 -10.52 6.62
C ILE A 64 -19.46 -9.33 7.09
N ILE A 65 -20.07 -8.36 7.78
CA ILE A 65 -19.33 -7.21 8.35
C ILE A 65 -18.31 -7.70 9.38
N CYS A 66 -18.66 -8.65 10.25
CA CYS A 66 -17.73 -9.25 11.21
C CYS A 66 -16.54 -9.93 10.51
N LEU A 67 -16.78 -10.68 9.43
CA LEU A 67 -15.71 -11.30 8.63
C LEU A 67 -14.81 -10.27 7.95
N VAL A 68 -15.38 -9.16 7.44
CA VAL A 68 -14.59 -8.07 6.84
C VAL A 68 -13.72 -7.37 7.89
N VAL A 69 -14.26 -7.15 9.10
CA VAL A 69 -13.50 -6.58 10.22
C VAL A 69 -12.38 -7.53 10.65
N LEU A 70 -12.65 -8.83 10.78
CA LEU A 70 -11.64 -9.85 11.08
C LEU A 70 -10.55 -9.91 10.00
N PHE A 71 -10.92 -9.84 8.73
CA PHE A 71 -9.96 -9.81 7.63
C PHE A 71 -9.13 -8.53 7.62
N SER A 72 -9.74 -7.38 7.92
CA SER A 72 -9.04 -6.11 8.06
C SER A 72 -8.05 -6.14 9.24
N LEU A 73 -8.47 -6.66 10.41
CA LEU A 73 -7.60 -6.83 11.57
C LEU A 73 -6.44 -7.81 11.29
N TYR A 74 -6.70 -8.91 10.59
CA TYR A 74 -5.66 -9.85 10.14
C TYR A 74 -4.64 -9.17 9.23
N LYS A 75 -5.09 -8.33 8.29
CA LYS A 75 -4.21 -7.55 7.42
C LYS A 75 -3.37 -6.52 8.19
N ILE A 76 -3.96 -5.87 9.20
CA ILE A 76 -3.25 -4.94 10.08
C ILE A 76 -2.18 -5.67 10.88
N LEU A 77 -2.50 -6.82 11.48
CA LEU A 77 -1.54 -7.68 12.19
C LEU A 77 -0.41 -8.16 11.28
N LEU A 78 -0.74 -8.61 10.08
CA LEU A 78 0.28 -8.98 9.09
C LEU A 78 1.16 -7.79 8.73
N GLY A 79 0.59 -6.60 8.52
CA GLY A 79 1.34 -5.37 8.23
C GLY A 79 2.36 -5.05 9.31
N PHE A 80 1.96 -5.11 10.59
CA PHE A 80 2.88 -4.93 11.72
C PHE A 80 4.03 -5.93 11.71
N ILE A 81 3.75 -7.21 11.41
CA ILE A 81 4.78 -8.25 11.34
C ILE A 81 5.74 -7.98 10.16
N TYR A 82 5.22 -7.62 8.98
CA TYR A 82 6.04 -7.33 7.79
C TYR A 82 6.88 -6.05 7.96
N ASP A 83 6.36 -5.02 8.62
CA ASP A 83 7.11 -3.81 8.95
C ASP A 83 8.29 -4.11 9.88
N GLU A 84 8.13 -5.04 10.81
CA GLU A 84 9.23 -5.48 11.68
C GLU A 84 10.31 -6.22 10.88
N TYR A 85 9.92 -7.16 10.00
CA TYR A 85 10.89 -7.89 9.17
C TYR A 85 11.62 -7.04 8.14
N THR A 86 11.01 -5.94 7.67
CA THR A 86 11.63 -5.07 6.65
C THR A 86 12.65 -4.09 7.23
N ASN A 87 12.58 -3.78 8.53
CA ASN A 87 13.40 -2.74 9.16
C ASN A 87 14.54 -3.28 10.06
N ILE A 88 14.69 -4.60 10.18
CA ILE A 88 15.77 -5.19 10.96
C ILE A 88 17.07 -5.13 10.14
N PRO A 89 18.12 -4.43 10.63
CA PRO A 89 19.42 -4.47 9.97
C PRO A 89 19.96 -5.90 10.00
N ILE A 90 20.60 -6.31 8.91
CA ILE A 90 21.09 -7.69 8.79
C ILE A 90 22.11 -7.97 9.90
N ASN A 91 21.84 -9.01 10.70
CA ASN A 91 22.73 -9.45 11.78
C ASN A 91 23.86 -10.31 11.20
N LEU A 92 24.79 -9.66 10.51
CA LEU A 92 26.02 -10.25 9.99
C LEU A 92 27.22 -9.72 10.78
N PRO A 93 28.33 -10.48 10.86
CA PRO A 93 29.58 -9.95 11.38
C PRO A 93 29.96 -8.71 10.58
N LYS A 94 30.34 -7.63 11.28
CA LYS A 94 30.73 -6.38 10.65
C LYS A 94 32.02 -6.60 9.84
N LEU A 95 31.98 -6.29 8.55
CA LEU A 95 33.16 -6.35 7.67
C LEU A 95 34.14 -5.20 7.91
N VAL A 96 33.67 -4.12 8.54
CA VAL A 96 34.47 -2.94 8.86
C VAL A 96 34.58 -2.80 10.37
N ASN A 97 35.80 -2.69 10.86
CA ASN A 97 36.05 -2.41 12.27
C ASN A 97 35.68 -0.94 12.57
N VAL A 98 34.60 -0.73 13.32
CA VAL A 98 34.10 0.62 13.63
C VAL A 98 35.04 1.37 14.58
N ASN A 99 35.89 0.65 15.31
CA ASN A 99 36.81 1.24 16.30
C ASN A 99 38.12 1.71 15.67
N GLU A 100 38.41 1.33 14.42
CA GLU A 100 39.60 1.75 13.69
C GLU A 100 39.25 2.92 12.78
N THR A 101 39.48 4.14 13.26
CA THR A 101 39.39 5.33 12.42
C THR A 101 40.61 5.39 11.53
N ASN A 102 40.44 5.13 10.23
CA ASN A 102 41.50 5.39 9.25
C ASN A 102 41.71 6.92 9.16
N LEU A 103 42.79 7.40 9.79
CA LEU A 103 43.15 8.81 9.85
C LEU A 103 43.53 9.36 8.47
N GLU A 104 44.15 8.54 7.61
CA GLU A 104 44.52 8.92 6.25
C GLU A 104 43.29 9.23 5.40
N ARG A 105 42.13 8.64 5.71
CA ARG A 105 40.85 8.90 5.01
C ARG A 105 39.86 9.64 5.87
N PHE A 106 40.33 10.34 6.89
CA PHE A 106 39.45 11.10 7.77
C PHE A 106 38.79 12.25 7.01
N TRP A 107 39.59 13.09 6.34
CA TRP A 107 39.14 14.16 5.44
C TRP A 107 39.19 13.75 3.98
N GLY A 108 38.19 14.18 3.22
CA GLY A 108 38.20 14.07 1.77
C GLY A 108 37.04 14.79 1.10
N THR A 109 37.00 14.66 -0.22
CA THR A 109 35.99 15.21 -1.13
C THR A 109 34.68 14.40 -1.13
N TYR A 110 34.20 14.01 0.05
CA TYR A 110 33.06 13.08 0.21
C TYR A 110 31.68 13.73 -0.03
N ARG A 111 31.64 14.92 -0.62
CA ARG A 111 30.40 15.64 -1.00
C ARG A 111 30.34 15.82 -2.51
N SER A 112 30.30 14.70 -3.22
CA SER A 112 30.29 14.64 -4.69
C SER A 112 29.05 15.27 -5.36
N ASN A 113 28.02 15.59 -4.58
CA ASN A 113 26.85 16.33 -5.07
C ASN A 113 27.11 17.83 -5.26
N LEU A 114 28.23 18.34 -4.75
CA LEU A 114 28.69 19.71 -4.95
C LEU A 114 29.79 19.76 -6.01
N TYR A 115 29.92 20.90 -6.68
CA TYR A 115 31.06 21.15 -7.56
C TYR A 115 32.37 20.94 -6.81
N PHE A 116 32.54 21.62 -5.68
CA PHE A 116 33.62 21.31 -4.74
C PHE A 116 33.10 21.26 -3.31
N GLY A 117 33.37 20.15 -2.61
CA GLY A 117 32.86 19.92 -1.26
C GLY A 117 33.75 19.00 -0.44
N LEU A 118 34.00 19.38 0.82
CA LEU A 118 34.82 18.64 1.77
C LEU A 118 33.97 18.21 2.98
N LYS A 119 34.29 17.04 3.53
CA LYS A 119 33.65 16.50 4.73
C LYS A 119 34.57 15.49 5.38
N HIS A 120 34.51 15.35 6.70
CA HIS A 120 35.19 14.25 7.39
C HIS A 120 34.25 13.08 7.74
N ARG A 121 34.80 11.87 7.91
CA ARG A 121 34.06 10.60 8.09
C ARG A 121 33.54 10.33 9.51
N SER A 122 33.20 11.35 10.28
CA SER A 122 32.56 11.15 11.59
C SER A 122 31.03 11.16 11.48
N VAL A 123 30.35 10.63 12.50
CA VAL A 123 28.88 10.69 12.62
C VAL A 123 28.39 12.13 12.68
N LYS A 124 29.10 13.00 13.40
CA LYS A 124 28.87 14.45 13.48
C LYS A 124 30.02 15.17 12.80
N SER A 125 29.86 15.40 11.50
CA SER A 125 30.92 15.89 10.63
C SER A 125 30.84 17.38 10.37
N LEU A 126 31.97 18.08 10.48
CA LEU A 126 32.22 19.36 9.83
C LEU A 126 32.26 19.16 8.30
N SER A 127 31.57 20.04 7.59
CA SER A 127 31.49 20.04 6.13
C SER A 127 31.74 21.43 5.59
N GLY A 128 32.50 21.51 4.49
CA GLY A 128 32.72 22.72 3.71
C GLY A 128 32.31 22.54 2.25
N GLY A 129 32.24 23.64 1.52
CA GLY A 129 32.01 23.63 0.09
C GLY A 129 32.25 24.99 -0.54
N LEU A 130 32.44 25.00 -1.85
CA LEU A 130 32.57 26.20 -2.64
C LEU A 130 31.21 26.62 -3.20
N MET A 131 31.00 27.93 -3.27
CA MET A 131 29.93 28.56 -4.03
C MET A 131 30.53 29.73 -4.81
N TRP A 132 30.01 29.98 -6.00
CA TRP A 132 30.37 31.16 -6.77
C TRP A 132 29.20 31.64 -7.62
N PHE A 133 29.25 32.87 -8.07
CA PHE A 133 28.28 33.42 -9.01
C PHE A 133 28.99 34.43 -9.90
N ASP A 134 28.47 34.60 -11.10
CA ASP A 134 28.89 35.68 -11.99
C ASP A 134 27.94 36.88 -11.84
N TYR A 135 28.53 38.04 -11.54
CA TYR A 135 27.79 39.29 -11.39
C TYR A 135 27.05 39.70 -12.67
N GLY A 136 27.60 39.39 -13.86
CA GLY A 136 26.94 39.69 -15.13
C GLY A 136 25.62 38.92 -15.34
N THR A 137 25.49 37.77 -14.68
CA THR A 137 24.32 36.89 -14.77
C THR A 137 23.22 37.26 -13.75
N LEU A 138 23.58 37.93 -12.65
CA LEU A 138 22.63 38.42 -11.64
C LEU A 138 21.53 39.32 -12.22
N GLN A 139 21.85 40.11 -13.25
CA GLN A 139 20.89 41.04 -13.86
C GLN A 139 19.92 40.36 -14.83
N LYS A 140 20.22 39.14 -15.30
CA LYS A 140 19.49 38.47 -16.39
C LYS A 140 18.61 37.31 -15.93
N SER A 141 18.87 36.69 -14.78
CA SER A 141 18.16 35.49 -14.34
C SER A 141 17.60 35.61 -12.92
N ASN A 142 16.30 35.33 -12.76
CA ASN A 142 15.61 35.41 -11.47
C ASN A 142 15.87 34.22 -10.52
N ASP A 143 16.56 33.14 -10.93
CA ASP A 143 16.53 31.91 -10.09
C ASP A 143 17.81 31.06 -10.03
N ARG A 144 18.86 31.29 -10.85
CA ARG A 144 20.05 30.39 -10.89
C ARG A 144 21.38 31.11 -11.11
N PHE A 145 21.65 32.11 -10.28
CA PHE A 145 22.91 32.85 -10.33
C PHE A 145 24.02 32.19 -9.49
N LEU A 146 23.66 31.48 -8.43
CA LEU A 146 24.61 30.90 -7.49
C LEU A 146 24.89 29.43 -7.83
N ARG A 147 26.13 29.13 -8.18
CA ARG A 147 26.64 27.78 -8.38
C ARG A 147 27.03 27.17 -7.04
N HIS A 148 26.56 25.95 -6.79
CA HIS A 148 26.92 25.19 -5.60
C HIS A 148 26.82 23.68 -5.83
N TRP A 149 25.66 23.22 -6.29
CA TRP A 149 25.34 21.80 -6.51
C TRP A 149 25.62 21.45 -7.95
N CYS A 150 26.06 20.22 -8.20
CA CYS A 150 26.21 19.69 -9.54
C CYS A 150 24.83 19.57 -10.21
N ASP A 151 24.40 20.62 -10.91
CA ASP A 151 23.17 20.63 -11.70
C ASP A 151 23.48 20.50 -13.18
N GLN A 152 22.83 19.54 -13.85
CA GLN A 152 22.93 19.35 -15.30
C GLN A 152 22.41 20.58 -16.06
N ASN A 153 21.49 21.33 -15.47
CA ASN A 153 20.91 22.54 -16.06
C ASN A 153 21.89 23.71 -16.12
N ASP A 154 22.98 23.67 -15.34
CA ASP A 154 23.99 24.73 -15.34
C ASP A 154 24.87 24.65 -16.59
N GLN A 155 24.81 23.55 -17.35
CA GLN A 155 25.55 23.34 -18.60
C GLN A 155 27.07 23.55 -18.46
N LEU A 156 27.59 23.29 -17.26
CA LEU A 156 29.01 23.38 -16.94
C LEU A 156 29.75 22.11 -17.35
N LYS A 157 31.00 22.27 -17.83
CA LYS A 157 31.93 21.15 -17.94
C LYS A 157 32.85 21.17 -16.73
N TYR A 158 32.72 20.19 -15.86
CA TYR A 158 33.49 20.09 -14.63
C TYR A 158 34.00 18.67 -14.43
N GLY A 159 35.10 18.55 -13.68
CA GLY A 159 35.61 17.25 -13.26
C GLY A 159 37.04 17.28 -12.78
N TRP A 160 37.40 16.23 -12.05
CA TRP A 160 38.76 16.00 -11.59
C TRP A 160 39.67 15.65 -12.76
N THR A 161 40.68 16.47 -13.02
CA THR A 161 41.78 16.12 -13.91
C THR A 161 42.77 15.18 -13.23
N TYR A 162 42.98 15.36 -11.93
CA TYR A 162 43.76 14.45 -11.09
C TYR A 162 43.05 14.26 -9.75
N HIS A 163 42.94 13.03 -9.26
CA HIS A 163 42.44 12.77 -7.91
C HIS A 163 42.90 11.38 -7.46
N ASP A 164 43.65 11.29 -6.37
CA ASP A 164 44.17 10.01 -5.85
C ASP A 164 43.18 9.33 -4.87
N GLY A 165 42.12 10.02 -4.48
CA GLY A 165 41.12 9.52 -3.53
C GLY A 165 41.51 9.74 -2.07
N GLU A 166 42.70 10.27 -1.81
CA GLU A 166 43.29 10.29 -0.48
C GLU A 166 44.01 11.60 -0.16
N ASN A 167 45.05 12.00 -0.88
CA ASN A 167 45.92 13.10 -0.47
C ASN A 167 45.75 14.38 -1.31
N PHE A 168 45.36 14.27 -2.58
CA PHE A 168 45.25 15.46 -3.42
C PHE A 168 44.22 15.31 -4.53
N GLY A 169 43.82 16.46 -5.08
CA GLY A 169 43.01 16.54 -6.26
C GLY A 169 43.16 17.86 -6.99
N ILE A 170 43.01 17.83 -8.30
CA ILE A 170 42.93 18.98 -9.18
C ILE A 170 41.64 18.84 -9.99
N GLU A 171 40.77 19.82 -9.86
CA GLU A 171 39.50 19.90 -10.55
C GLU A 171 39.49 21.13 -11.46
N ASP A 172 39.01 20.93 -12.68
CA ASP A 172 38.78 22.02 -13.64
C ASP A 172 37.28 22.19 -13.87
N ILE A 173 36.79 23.41 -13.68
CA ILE A 173 35.40 23.79 -13.91
C ILE A 173 35.37 24.88 -14.97
N LYS A 174 34.71 24.58 -16.09
CA LYS A 174 34.51 25.51 -17.20
C LYS A 174 33.10 26.08 -17.11
N ASP A 175 33.01 27.34 -16.68
CA ASP A 175 31.79 28.15 -16.68
C ASP A 175 31.78 29.09 -17.89
N ASN A 176 30.65 29.73 -18.16
CA ASN A 176 30.47 30.55 -19.35
C ASN A 176 31.47 31.71 -19.42
N ASN A 177 31.63 32.43 -18.30
CA ASN A 177 32.43 33.67 -18.25
C ASN A 177 33.74 33.52 -17.46
N LEU A 178 33.93 32.39 -16.79
CA LEU A 178 35.10 32.12 -15.96
C LEU A 178 35.45 30.64 -15.98
N ASP A 179 36.73 30.35 -15.81
CA ASP A 179 37.25 29.02 -15.58
C ASP A 179 37.80 28.96 -14.16
N LEU A 180 37.37 27.96 -13.40
CA LEU A 180 37.94 27.66 -12.08
C LEU A 180 38.90 26.49 -12.20
N ASN A 181 40.06 26.63 -11.55
CA ASN A 181 40.95 25.53 -11.25
C ASN A 181 41.05 25.40 -9.73
N ILE A 182 40.59 24.27 -9.21
CA ILE A 182 40.55 24.00 -7.78
C ILE A 182 41.59 22.93 -7.47
N GLN A 183 42.51 23.26 -6.57
CA GLN A 183 43.56 22.34 -6.13
C GLN A 183 43.37 22.09 -4.65
N TRP A 184 43.25 20.83 -4.29
CA TRP A 184 43.13 20.39 -2.91
C TRP A 184 44.31 19.50 -2.55
N ILE A 185 44.91 19.77 -1.39
CA ILE A 185 45.97 18.95 -0.82
C ILE A 185 45.69 18.72 0.66
N LYS A 186 46.00 17.51 1.12
CA LYS A 186 45.93 17.11 2.52
C LYS A 186 47.31 16.68 2.99
N GLN A 187 47.63 17.11 4.19
CA GLN A 187 48.79 16.67 4.94
C GLN A 187 48.31 15.84 6.12
N ASN A 188 48.63 14.55 6.11
CA ASN A 188 48.33 13.66 7.23
C ASN A 188 49.27 14.03 8.40
N SER A 189 48.74 14.74 9.39
CA SER A 189 49.46 15.18 10.58
C SER A 189 48.59 14.96 11.84
N GLY A 190 49.25 14.73 12.99
CA GLY A 190 48.57 14.62 14.27
C GLY A 190 47.59 13.44 14.40
N GLN A 191 46.68 13.54 15.37
CA GLN A 191 45.73 12.46 15.75
C GLN A 191 44.29 12.73 15.29
N HIS A 192 44.04 13.87 14.63
CA HIS A 192 42.68 14.34 14.29
C HIS A 192 42.43 14.42 12.77
N GLY A 193 43.19 13.64 11.99
CA GLY A 193 43.01 13.55 10.54
C GLY A 193 43.77 14.59 9.70
N GLY A 194 44.70 15.31 10.32
CA GLY A 194 45.60 16.23 9.63
C GLY A 194 44.98 17.54 9.18
N ASP A 195 45.75 18.24 8.36
CA ASP A 195 45.44 19.55 7.81
C ASP A 195 45.17 19.43 6.31
N TRP A 196 44.36 20.32 5.77
CA TRP A 196 44.11 20.40 4.33
C TRP A 196 44.09 21.84 3.87
N THR A 197 44.48 22.06 2.63
CA THR A 197 44.48 23.37 1.98
C THR A 197 43.82 23.25 0.63
N THR A 198 42.97 24.21 0.32
CA THR A 198 42.37 24.35 -1.01
C THR A 198 42.82 25.67 -1.61
N ARG A 199 43.39 25.61 -2.81
CA ARG A 199 43.65 26.78 -3.65
C ARG A 199 42.56 26.85 -4.71
N ILE A 200 41.97 28.03 -4.87
CA ILE A 200 40.98 28.31 -5.91
C ILE A 200 41.59 29.37 -6.81
N ASN A 201 41.83 29.01 -8.06
CA ASN A 201 42.28 29.93 -9.09
C ASN A 201 41.12 30.21 -10.06
N VAL A 202 40.90 31.48 -10.39
CA VAL A 202 39.81 31.91 -11.26
C VAL A 202 40.40 32.68 -12.43
N ILE A 203 40.11 32.22 -13.64
CA ILE A 203 40.57 32.83 -14.89
C ILE A 203 39.34 33.33 -15.65
N PRO A 204 39.18 34.64 -15.87
CA PRO A 204 38.08 35.15 -16.67
C PRO A 204 38.25 34.73 -18.14
N LYS A 205 37.14 34.43 -18.82
CA LYS A 205 37.13 34.22 -20.27
C LYS A 205 37.03 35.58 -20.96
N VAL A 206 37.97 35.84 -21.87
CA VAL A 206 37.99 37.03 -22.74
C VAL A 206 37.10 36.80 -23.95
#